data_AF-A0A1I0QSF6-F1
#
_entry.id   AF-A0A1I0QSF6-F1
#
_cell.length_a   1.000
_cell.length_b   1.000
_cell.length_c   1.000
_cell.angle_alpha   90.00
_cell.angle_beta   90.00
_cell.angle_gamma   90.00
#
_symmetry.space_group_name_H-M   'P 1'
#
loop_
_entity.id
_entity.type
_entity.pdbx_description
1 polymer ?
#
loop_
_entity_poly.entity_id
_entity_poly.type
_entity_poly.pdbx_seq_one_letter_code
_entity_poly.pdbx_strand_id
1 'polypeptide(L)'
;MTAWIDPHDSRSSWGRDPEESLPDRIQPTVERAHEVSLPFQYREQRSFDGTLSDVEVEGVEYTSGEYVVNAGVTGDRTLKLHVRGLLWRADDPGQARRFKLQLVRDGPPTETVPYGEYKIWQRYQFGHVTVDPIDGPSFEPNDDSKRTDRTVSPFGGLQKPLRLHISELELVRNPAFAKYRLTERDEWEEYGAVFRWRADAFESRIT
;
A
#
# COMPACT_ATOMS: atom_id res chain seq x y z
N MET A 1 -30.50 30.91 26.92
CA MET A 1 -31.25 29.91 27.69
C MET A 1 -30.78 28.55 27.24
N THR A 2 -29.85 27.98 27.99
CA THR A 2 -29.19 26.70 27.70
C THR A 2 -29.89 25.65 28.57
N ALA A 3 -30.69 24.78 27.98
CA ALA A 3 -31.26 23.65 28.70
C ALA A 3 -30.21 22.54 28.74
N TRP A 4 -29.55 22.42 29.91
CA TRP A 4 -28.71 21.28 30.25
C TRP A 4 -29.55 19.99 30.21
N ILE A 5 -29.03 18.95 29.56
CA ILE A 5 -29.63 17.62 29.55
C ILE A 5 -29.35 16.96 30.91
N ASP A 6 -30.42 16.54 31.58
CA ASP A 6 -30.38 15.83 32.86
C ASP A 6 -29.89 14.38 32.66
N PRO A 7 -28.78 13.96 33.28
CA PRO A 7 -28.22 12.61 33.14
C PRO A 7 -29.05 11.50 33.81
N HIS A 8 -30.20 11.81 34.40
CA HIS A 8 -31.08 10.83 35.03
C HIS A 8 -32.39 10.51 34.30
N ASP A 9 -32.65 11.16 33.16
CA ASP A 9 -33.90 10.99 32.42
C ASP A 9 -33.74 10.11 31.17
N SER A 10 -33.63 8.80 31.37
CA SER A 10 -34.07 7.72 30.45
C SER A 10 -33.49 6.36 30.87
N ARG A 11 -33.87 5.88 32.07
CA ARG A 11 -33.49 4.54 32.57
C ARG A 11 -34.50 3.44 32.25
N SER A 12 -35.37 3.62 31.26
CA SER A 12 -36.50 2.72 31.05
C SER A 12 -36.93 2.62 29.59
N SER A 13 -36.04 2.07 28.74
CA SER A 13 -36.43 1.42 27.48
C SER A 13 -35.33 0.45 27.00
N TRP A 14 -34.91 -0.50 27.84
CA TRP A 14 -34.20 -1.70 27.36
C TRP A 14 -35.20 -2.75 26.87
N GLY A 15 -36.11 -2.31 25.99
CA GLY A 15 -36.85 -3.21 25.12
C GLY A 15 -35.86 -3.72 24.09
N ARG A 16 -35.75 -5.05 24.00
CA ARG A 16 -34.91 -5.78 23.06
C ARG A 16 -35.12 -5.22 21.65
N ASP A 17 -34.16 -4.43 21.16
CA ASP A 17 -34.08 -4.13 19.73
C ASP A 17 -33.96 -5.47 18.98
N PRO A 18 -34.60 -5.61 17.80
CA PRO A 18 -34.38 -6.78 16.97
C PRO A 18 -32.88 -6.93 16.79
N GLU A 19 -32.35 -8.16 16.81
CA GLU A 19 -30.96 -8.42 16.45
C GLU A 19 -30.68 -7.71 15.12
N GLU A 20 -30.12 -6.50 15.18
CA GLU A 20 -29.22 -6.01 14.16
C GLU A 20 -28.23 -7.16 14.06
N SER A 21 -28.37 -7.94 12.99
CA SER A 21 -27.40 -8.96 12.64
C SER A 21 -26.08 -8.22 12.68
N LEU A 22 -25.26 -8.54 13.68
CA LEU A 22 -23.89 -8.09 13.74
C LEU A 22 -23.36 -8.35 12.32
N PRO A 23 -22.78 -7.34 11.65
CA PRO A 23 -22.26 -7.54 10.31
C PRO A 23 -21.41 -8.80 10.34
N ASP A 24 -21.61 -9.69 9.36
CA ASP A 24 -20.90 -10.97 9.29
C ASP A 24 -19.45 -10.75 9.69
N ARG A 25 -18.99 -11.48 10.71
CA ARG A 25 -17.66 -11.30 11.27
C ARG A 25 -16.68 -11.34 10.11
N ILE A 26 -16.05 -10.20 9.81
CA ILE A 26 -15.13 -10.06 8.67
C ILE A 26 -14.18 -11.25 8.70
N GLN A 27 -14.19 -12.05 7.62
CA GLN A 27 -13.35 -13.23 7.51
C GLN A 27 -11.88 -12.86 7.81
N PRO A 28 -11.14 -13.69 8.55
CA PRO A 28 -9.72 -13.48 8.80
C PRO A 28 -8.94 -13.16 7.53
N THR A 29 -7.97 -12.24 7.62
CA THR A 29 -7.14 -11.76 6.49
C THR A 29 -6.58 -12.90 5.63
N VAL A 30 -6.14 -14.00 6.25
CA VAL A 30 -5.55 -15.14 5.54
C VAL A 30 -6.60 -15.96 4.79
N GLU A 31 -7.80 -16.11 5.37
CA GLU A 31 -8.91 -16.81 4.73
C GLU A 31 -9.39 -16.03 3.50
N ARG A 32 -9.58 -14.71 3.63
CA ARG A 32 -9.88 -13.83 2.49
C ARG A 32 -8.84 -13.94 1.39
N ALA A 33 -7.55 -13.91 1.73
CA ALA A 33 -6.47 -14.06 0.74
C ALA A 33 -6.49 -15.43 0.04
N HIS A 34 -6.91 -16.49 0.74
CA HIS A 34 -7.00 -17.84 0.19
C HIS A 34 -8.19 -18.02 -0.77
N GLU A 35 -9.26 -17.24 -0.61
CA GLU A 35 -10.42 -17.26 -1.50
C GLU A 35 -10.20 -16.48 -2.82
N VAL A 36 -9.12 -15.68 -2.91
CA VAL A 36 -8.80 -14.92 -4.12
C VAL A 36 -8.44 -15.85 -5.27
N SER A 37 -9.20 -15.72 -6.36
CA SER A 37 -8.88 -16.40 -7.61
C SER A 37 -7.78 -15.65 -8.38
N LEU A 38 -6.92 -16.40 -9.06
CA LEU A 38 -5.92 -15.86 -9.98
C LEU A 38 -6.45 -15.90 -11.43
N PRO A 39 -6.12 -14.90 -12.27
CA PRO A 39 -5.27 -13.75 -11.99
C PRO A 39 -5.96 -12.72 -11.11
N PHE A 40 -5.18 -12.12 -10.20
CA PHE A 40 -5.62 -11.04 -9.32
C PHE A 40 -4.96 -9.72 -9.75
N GLN A 41 -5.72 -8.63 -9.76
CA GLN A 41 -5.21 -7.31 -10.08
C GLN A 41 -6.02 -6.23 -9.37
N TYR A 42 -5.34 -5.16 -8.95
CA TYR A 42 -5.98 -3.93 -8.49
C TYR A 42 -5.22 -2.69 -8.97
N ARG A 43 -5.92 -1.56 -8.90
CA ARG A 43 -5.35 -0.23 -9.07
C ARG A 43 -5.71 0.65 -7.89
N GLU A 44 -4.74 1.38 -7.36
CA GLU A 44 -4.91 2.27 -6.22
C GLU A 44 -4.15 3.58 -6.45
N GLN A 45 -4.71 4.70 -6.01
CA GLN A 45 -4.01 5.98 -5.94
C GLN A 45 -3.84 6.35 -4.47
N ARG A 46 -2.66 6.86 -4.11
CA ARG A 46 -2.37 7.34 -2.77
C ARG A 46 -1.71 8.70 -2.84
N SER A 47 -2.13 9.57 -1.93
CA SER A 47 -1.51 10.86 -1.66
C SER A 47 -1.07 10.92 -0.21
N PHE A 48 0.09 11.52 0.02
CA PHE A 48 0.69 11.77 1.31
C PHE A 48 1.10 13.23 1.34
N ASP A 49 0.61 13.95 2.34
CA ASP A 49 1.02 15.32 2.61
C ASP A 49 1.69 15.36 3.98
N GLY A 50 3.02 15.52 4.01
CA GLY A 50 3.85 15.58 5.22
C GLY A 50 3.89 14.31 6.07
N THR A 51 3.25 13.23 5.62
CA THR A 51 3.04 11.99 6.36
C THR A 51 3.75 10.78 5.76
N LEU A 52 4.41 10.97 4.60
CA LEU A 52 5.23 9.92 4.00
C LEU A 52 6.47 9.72 4.88
N SER A 53 6.74 8.46 5.21
CA SER A 53 7.86 8.04 6.05
C SER A 53 8.59 6.86 5.40
N ASP A 54 9.86 6.68 5.77
CA ASP A 54 10.72 5.58 5.29
C ASP A 54 10.89 5.57 3.75
N VAL A 55 10.92 6.76 3.15
CA VAL A 55 11.18 6.96 1.71
C VAL A 55 12.41 7.85 1.55
N GLU A 56 13.57 7.20 1.59
CA GLU A 56 14.86 7.82 1.29
C GLU A 56 15.35 7.38 -0.11
N VAL A 57 15.82 8.32 -0.92
CA VAL A 57 16.41 8.07 -2.23
C VAL A 57 17.60 8.99 -2.43
N GLU A 58 18.76 8.43 -2.75
CA GLU A 58 19.99 9.20 -2.98
C GLU A 58 20.33 10.16 -1.81
N GLY A 59 20.04 9.75 -0.56
CA GLY A 59 20.28 10.56 0.64
C GLY A 59 19.23 11.66 0.91
N VAL A 60 18.16 11.72 0.11
CA VAL A 60 17.05 12.65 0.29
C VAL A 60 15.85 11.90 0.84
N GLU A 61 15.38 12.33 2.01
CA GLU A 61 14.13 11.86 2.61
C GLU A 61 12.95 12.64 2.03
N TYR A 62 11.95 11.93 1.52
CA TYR A 62 10.73 12.50 0.96
C TYR A 62 9.57 12.35 1.94
N THR A 63 8.92 13.46 2.26
CA THR A 63 7.85 13.54 3.27
C THR A 63 6.45 13.66 2.67
N SER A 64 6.36 13.96 1.38
CA SER A 64 5.10 14.01 0.63
C SER A 64 5.22 13.25 -0.70
N GLY A 65 4.08 12.82 -1.22
CA GLY A 65 4.06 12.08 -2.48
C GLY A 65 2.66 11.78 -2.97
N GLU A 66 2.53 11.70 -4.28
CA GLU A 66 1.32 11.19 -4.94
C GLU A 66 1.75 10.09 -5.91
N TYR A 67 1.16 8.91 -5.77
CA TYR A 67 1.46 7.81 -6.68
C TYR A 67 0.24 6.94 -6.97
N VAL A 68 0.27 6.38 -8.17
CA VAL A 68 -0.68 5.39 -8.65
C VAL A 68 0.04 4.04 -8.72
N VAL A 69 -0.58 3.07 -8.08
CA VAL A 69 -0.17 1.66 -8.05
C VAL A 69 -1.07 0.86 -8.99
N ASN A 70 -0.46 0.01 -9.80
CA ASN A 70 -1.12 -1.06 -10.53
C ASN A 70 -0.39 -2.36 -10.19
N ALA A 71 -1.09 -3.27 -9.54
CA ALA A 71 -0.50 -4.42 -8.87
C ALA A 71 -1.29 -5.67 -9.21
N GLY A 72 -0.61 -6.81 -9.32
CA GLY A 72 -1.30 -8.08 -9.55
C GLY A 72 -0.42 -9.31 -9.44
N VAL A 73 -1.11 -10.45 -9.37
CA VAL A 73 -0.56 -11.80 -9.43
C VAL A 73 -1.20 -12.49 -10.63
N THR A 74 -0.38 -12.88 -11.60
CA THR A 74 -0.84 -13.60 -12.79
C THR A 74 -1.17 -15.07 -12.49
N GLY A 75 -1.83 -15.77 -13.42
CA GLY A 75 -2.24 -17.17 -13.23
C GLY A 75 -1.08 -18.16 -13.00
N ASP A 76 0.11 -17.84 -13.51
CA ASP A 76 1.38 -18.55 -13.26
C ASP A 76 2.03 -18.19 -11.90
N ARG A 77 1.35 -17.39 -11.07
CA ARG A 77 1.84 -16.83 -9.82
C ARG A 77 3.06 -15.93 -9.96
N THR A 78 3.24 -15.28 -11.10
CA THR A 78 4.18 -14.16 -11.23
C THR A 78 3.58 -12.91 -10.59
N LEU A 79 4.34 -12.24 -9.71
CA LEU A 79 3.96 -11.00 -9.05
C LEU A 79 4.46 -9.81 -9.87
N LYS A 80 3.59 -8.85 -10.14
CA LYS A 80 3.97 -7.59 -10.81
C LYS A 80 3.37 -6.40 -10.07
N LEU A 81 4.21 -5.43 -9.77
CA LEU A 81 3.85 -4.16 -9.16
C LEU A 81 4.41 -3.03 -10.02
N HIS A 82 3.55 -2.16 -10.52
CA HIS A 82 3.94 -0.96 -11.25
C HIS A 82 3.47 0.27 -10.49
N VAL A 83 4.40 1.15 -10.14
CA VAL A 83 4.13 2.38 -9.40
C VAL A 83 4.62 3.55 -10.25
N ARG A 84 3.80 4.60 -10.35
CA ARG A 84 4.22 5.87 -10.95
C ARG A 84 3.73 7.02 -10.12
N GLY A 85 4.51 8.08 -10.02
CA GLY A 85 4.12 9.20 -9.19
C GLY A 85 5.16 10.29 -9.07
N LEU A 86 4.90 11.14 -8.10
CA LEU A 86 5.71 12.27 -7.65
C LEU A 86 6.04 12.05 -6.17
N LEU A 87 7.27 12.33 -5.81
CA LEU A 87 7.73 12.47 -4.43
C LEU A 87 8.29 13.87 -4.29
N TRP A 88 8.02 14.53 -3.16
CA TRP A 88 8.62 15.82 -2.85
C TRP A 88 8.81 15.97 -1.35
N ARG A 89 9.63 16.93 -0.99
CA ARG A 89 9.78 17.38 0.39
C ARG A 89 8.77 18.47 0.67
N ALA A 90 7.98 18.29 1.73
CA ALA A 90 7.00 19.30 2.15
C ALA A 90 7.67 20.63 2.51
N ASP A 91 8.88 20.57 3.08
CA ASP A 91 9.68 21.73 3.50
C ASP A 91 10.56 22.31 2.39
N ASP A 92 10.85 21.54 1.34
CA ASP A 92 11.61 21.99 0.17
C ASP A 92 11.03 21.38 -1.13
N PRO A 93 9.96 21.97 -1.68
CA PRO A 93 9.33 21.47 -2.91
C PRO A 93 10.25 21.56 -4.15
N GLY A 94 11.40 22.26 -4.05
CA GLY A 94 12.49 22.26 -5.05
C GLY A 94 13.22 20.92 -5.17
N GLN A 95 13.08 20.05 -4.16
CA GLN A 95 13.58 18.68 -4.18
C GLN A 95 12.43 17.72 -4.46
N ALA A 96 12.01 17.67 -5.73
CA ALA A 96 11.00 16.73 -6.18
C ALA A 96 11.54 15.72 -7.19
N ARG A 97 10.87 14.56 -7.23
CA ARG A 97 11.23 13.44 -8.08
C ARG A 97 9.97 12.85 -8.71
N ARG A 98 9.92 12.87 -10.04
CA ARG A 98 8.96 12.09 -10.82
C ARG A 98 9.54 10.72 -11.12
N PHE A 99 8.77 9.66 -10.87
CA PHE A 99 9.26 8.30 -11.02
C PHE A 99 8.24 7.36 -11.68
N LYS A 100 8.78 6.31 -12.29
CA LYS A 100 8.09 5.09 -12.70
C LYS A 100 8.92 3.92 -12.19
N LEU A 101 8.29 2.99 -11.52
CA LEU A 101 8.87 1.83 -10.89
C LEU A 101 8.10 0.60 -11.36
N GLN A 102 8.81 -0.44 -11.74
CA GLN A 102 8.27 -1.76 -11.95
C GLN A 102 9.04 -2.72 -11.07
N LEU A 103 8.32 -3.54 -10.33
CA LEU A 103 8.84 -4.58 -9.48
C LEU A 103 8.20 -5.90 -9.91
N VAL A 104 9.02 -6.92 -10.20
CA VAL A 104 8.56 -8.25 -10.62
C VAL A 104 9.24 -9.32 -9.79
N ARG A 105 8.46 -10.36 -9.48
CA ARG A 105 8.98 -11.61 -8.94
C ARG A 105 8.34 -12.78 -9.67
N ASP A 106 9.17 -13.56 -10.34
CA ASP A 106 8.76 -14.67 -11.21
C ASP A 106 8.15 -15.81 -10.38
N GLY A 107 7.14 -16.49 -10.93
CA GLY A 107 6.58 -17.74 -10.40
C GLY A 107 7.45 -18.97 -10.69
N PRO A 108 7.18 -20.12 -10.03
CA PRO A 108 6.26 -20.32 -8.91
C PRO A 108 6.79 -19.69 -7.60
N PRO A 109 5.94 -19.46 -6.57
CA PRO A 109 6.40 -18.94 -5.29
C PRO A 109 7.43 -19.88 -4.65
N THR A 110 8.43 -19.31 -4.00
CA THR A 110 9.37 -20.10 -3.19
C THR A 110 8.63 -20.84 -2.08
N GLU A 111 9.14 -22.02 -1.74
CA GLU A 111 8.76 -22.78 -0.54
C GLU A 111 9.75 -22.57 0.61
N THR A 112 10.84 -21.82 0.37
CA THR A 112 11.93 -21.58 1.32
C THR A 112 11.97 -20.11 1.75
N VAL A 113 12.06 -19.84 3.05
CA VAL A 113 12.20 -18.47 3.62
C VAL A 113 13.58 -17.91 3.30
N PRO A 114 13.71 -16.62 2.93
CA PRO A 114 12.68 -15.55 2.85
C PRO A 114 11.84 -15.57 1.55
N TYR A 115 11.01 -14.55 1.29
CA TYR A 115 10.42 -14.31 -0.04
C TYR A 115 11.48 -14.20 -1.17
N GLY A 116 12.77 -14.36 -0.93
CA GLY A 116 13.79 -14.13 -1.95
C GLY A 116 13.79 -12.68 -2.41
N GLU A 117 14.11 -12.46 -3.69
CA GLU A 117 14.42 -11.14 -4.22
C GLU A 117 13.41 -10.67 -5.27
N TYR A 118 13.31 -9.35 -5.40
CA TYR A 118 12.47 -8.67 -6.38
C TYR A 118 13.34 -7.95 -7.39
N LYS A 119 13.02 -8.14 -8.68
CA LYS A 119 13.65 -7.40 -9.77
C LYS A 119 12.98 -6.04 -9.88
N ILE A 120 13.77 -4.98 -9.77
CA ILE A 120 13.28 -3.61 -9.73
C ILE A 120 13.84 -2.87 -10.95
N TRP A 121 12.94 -2.28 -11.74
CA TRP A 121 13.28 -1.34 -12.79
C TRP A 121 12.69 0.00 -12.42
N GLN A 122 13.52 1.04 -12.37
CA GLN A 122 13.05 2.39 -12.12
C GLN A 122 13.52 3.34 -13.21
N ARG A 123 12.67 4.32 -13.50
CA ARG A 123 12.99 5.49 -14.30
C ARG A 123 12.54 6.72 -13.54
N TYR A 124 13.40 7.72 -13.43
CA TYR A 124 13.07 8.92 -12.68
C TYR A 124 13.71 10.18 -13.26
N GLN A 125 13.18 11.32 -12.83
CA GLN A 125 13.62 12.65 -13.22
C GLN A 125 13.43 13.58 -12.02
N PHE A 126 14.42 14.44 -11.78
CA PHE A 126 14.35 15.45 -10.73
C PHE A 126 13.70 16.73 -11.25
N GLY A 127 13.08 17.47 -10.35
CA GLY A 127 12.33 18.67 -10.67
C GLY A 127 11.82 19.38 -9.45
N HIS A 128 10.90 20.29 -9.69
CA HIS A 128 10.14 21.03 -8.71
C HIS A 128 8.67 20.57 -8.73
N VAL A 129 8.02 20.59 -7.56
CA VAL A 129 6.57 20.36 -7.45
C VAL A 129 5.89 21.60 -6.91
N THR A 130 4.84 22.03 -7.60
CA THR A 130 3.88 23.01 -7.11
C THR A 130 2.58 22.30 -6.78
N VAL A 131 2.14 22.39 -5.52
CA VAL A 131 0.89 21.76 -5.06
C VAL A 131 -0.21 22.81 -5.10
N ASP A 132 -1.16 22.66 -6.02
CA ASP A 132 -2.38 23.46 -6.03
C ASP A 132 -3.49 22.76 -5.22
N PRO A 133 -4.27 23.49 -4.39
CA PRO A 133 -5.34 22.88 -3.59
C PRO A 133 -6.47 22.23 -4.40
N ILE A 134 -6.65 22.63 -5.67
CA ILE A 134 -7.72 22.18 -6.55
C ILE A 134 -7.17 21.17 -7.57
N ASP A 135 -6.07 21.52 -8.23
CA ASP A 135 -5.52 20.72 -9.34
C ASP A 135 -4.52 19.64 -8.88
N GLY A 136 -4.07 19.70 -7.63
CA GLY A 136 -3.11 18.76 -7.05
C GLY A 136 -1.66 19.08 -7.44
N PRO A 137 -0.73 18.11 -7.28
CA PRO A 137 0.69 18.34 -7.53
C PRO A 137 1.00 18.39 -9.03
N SER A 138 1.56 19.52 -9.46
CA SER A 138 2.18 19.70 -10.78
C SER A 138 3.69 19.54 -10.69
N PHE A 139 4.33 19.04 -11.76
CA PHE A 139 5.78 18.76 -11.78
C PHE A 139 6.46 19.46 -12.94
N GLU A 140 7.50 20.23 -12.63
CA GLU A 140 8.38 20.87 -13.58
C GLU A 140 9.78 20.24 -13.51
N PRO A 141 10.30 19.68 -14.61
CA PRO A 141 11.62 19.07 -14.59
C PRO A 141 12.73 20.13 -14.48
N ASN A 142 13.77 19.85 -13.70
CA ASN A 142 14.95 20.74 -13.62
C ASN A 142 15.73 20.75 -14.94
N ASP A 143 15.76 19.60 -15.61
CA ASP A 143 16.37 19.39 -16.92
C ASP A 143 15.65 18.23 -17.64
N ASP A 144 16.03 17.94 -18.89
CA ASP A 144 15.49 16.79 -19.63
C ASP A 144 16.13 15.44 -19.25
N SER A 145 17.04 15.42 -18.27
CA SER A 145 17.81 14.24 -17.89
C SER A 145 16.92 13.21 -17.18
N LYS A 146 16.75 12.06 -17.81
CA LYS A 146 16.02 10.92 -17.22
C LYS A 146 17.01 9.83 -16.85
N ARG A 147 17.00 9.41 -15.60
CA ARG A 147 17.81 8.30 -15.10
C ARG A 147 17.00 7.01 -15.15
N THR A 148 17.68 5.91 -15.48
CA THR A 148 17.10 4.57 -15.47
C THR A 148 18.03 3.66 -14.71
N ASP A 149 17.46 2.82 -13.86
CA ASP A 149 18.21 1.94 -12.99
C ASP A 149 17.53 0.57 -12.87
N ARG A 150 18.35 -0.45 -12.65
CA ARG A 150 17.93 -1.86 -12.54
C ARG A 150 18.63 -2.48 -11.36
N THR A 151 17.84 -2.85 -10.36
CA THR A 151 18.36 -3.41 -9.12
C THR A 151 17.60 -4.67 -8.75
N VAL A 152 18.17 -5.39 -7.79
CA VAL A 152 17.53 -6.54 -7.16
C VAL A 152 17.57 -6.27 -5.67
N SER A 153 16.44 -6.43 -4.98
CA SER A 153 16.36 -6.16 -3.55
C SER A 153 15.52 -7.22 -2.85
N PRO A 154 15.92 -7.69 -1.66
CA PRO A 154 15.06 -8.50 -0.80
C PRO A 154 13.92 -7.66 -0.26
N PHE A 155 12.87 -8.30 0.26
CA PHE A 155 11.71 -7.58 0.81
C PHE A 155 12.08 -6.49 1.83
N GLY A 156 13.00 -6.78 2.76
CA GLY A 156 13.41 -5.84 3.80
C GLY A 156 14.18 -4.62 3.27
N GLY A 157 14.72 -4.69 2.04
CA GLY A 157 15.37 -3.57 1.37
C GLY A 157 14.41 -2.72 0.53
N LEU A 158 13.11 -3.02 0.53
CA LEU A 158 12.09 -2.21 -0.14
C LEU A 158 11.60 -1.09 0.77
N GLN A 159 11.29 0.06 0.18
CA GLN A 159 10.65 1.17 0.88
C GLN A 159 9.30 0.73 1.48
N LYS A 160 8.97 1.24 2.67
CA LYS A 160 7.80 0.80 3.44
C LYS A 160 6.47 0.89 2.68
N PRO A 161 6.19 1.96 1.89
CA PRO A 161 4.96 2.00 1.10
C PRO A 161 4.86 0.84 0.09
N LEU A 162 5.98 0.44 -0.50
CA LEU A 162 6.03 -0.69 -1.43
C LEU A 162 5.86 -2.03 -0.68
N ARG A 163 6.46 -2.17 0.50
CA ARG A 163 6.34 -3.38 1.33
C ARG A 163 4.89 -3.73 1.63
N LEU A 164 4.03 -2.74 1.89
CA LEU A 164 2.60 -2.99 2.11
C LEU A 164 1.96 -3.64 0.87
N HIS A 165 2.13 -3.05 -0.32
CA HIS A 165 1.56 -3.59 -1.56
C HIS A 165 2.13 -4.98 -1.89
N ILE A 166 3.44 -5.19 -1.65
CA ILE A 166 4.07 -6.49 -1.85
C ILE A 166 3.52 -7.53 -0.86
N SER A 167 3.33 -7.19 0.41
CA SER A 167 2.75 -8.11 1.40
C SER A 167 1.34 -8.56 0.99
N GLU A 168 0.52 -7.66 0.44
CA GLU A 168 -0.82 -7.98 -0.08
C GLU A 168 -0.73 -8.99 -1.24
N LEU A 169 0.14 -8.72 -2.21
CA LEU A 169 0.34 -9.59 -3.37
C LEU A 169 0.93 -10.96 -2.97
N GLU A 170 1.86 -11.00 -2.01
CA GLU A 170 2.43 -12.26 -1.51
C GLU A 170 1.38 -13.08 -0.73
N LEU A 171 0.47 -12.42 -0.01
CA LEU A 171 -0.68 -13.09 0.63
C LEU A 171 -1.59 -13.72 -0.41
N VAL A 172 -1.90 -13.04 -1.52
CA VAL A 172 -2.68 -13.62 -2.63
C VAL A 172 -1.91 -14.75 -3.33
N ARG A 173 -0.59 -14.58 -3.48
CA ARG A 173 0.27 -15.50 -4.23
C ARG A 173 0.53 -16.82 -3.50
N ASN A 174 0.76 -16.77 -2.19
CA ASN A 174 0.98 -17.92 -1.31
C ASN A 174 0.59 -17.57 0.14
N PRO A 175 -0.72 -17.66 0.49
CA PRO A 175 -1.23 -17.17 1.78
C PRO A 175 -0.55 -17.78 3.01
N ALA A 176 -0.34 -19.10 3.01
CA ALA A 176 0.24 -19.82 4.14
C ALA A 176 1.69 -19.38 4.39
N PHE A 177 2.49 -19.33 3.32
CA PHE A 177 3.89 -18.90 3.41
C PHE A 177 4.00 -17.43 3.80
N ALA A 178 3.12 -16.59 3.25
CA ALA A 178 3.13 -15.17 3.52
C ALA A 178 2.80 -14.84 4.99
N LYS A 179 1.79 -15.51 5.54
CA LYS A 179 1.48 -15.43 6.97
C LYS A 179 2.69 -15.85 7.82
N TYR A 180 3.25 -17.04 7.57
CA TYR A 180 4.39 -17.55 8.34
C TYR A 180 5.56 -16.56 8.34
N ARG A 181 5.97 -16.10 7.15
CA ARG A 181 7.09 -15.17 7.01
C ARG A 181 6.86 -13.86 7.77
N LEU A 182 5.66 -13.29 7.67
CA LEU A 182 5.34 -12.04 8.34
C LEU A 182 5.29 -12.21 9.86
N THR A 183 4.81 -13.35 10.35
CA THR A 183 4.85 -13.68 11.78
C THR A 183 6.29 -13.87 12.28
N GLU A 184 7.14 -14.61 11.57
CA GLU A 184 8.54 -14.85 11.99
C GLU A 184 9.41 -13.58 12.06
N ARG A 185 8.99 -12.50 11.40
CA ARG A 185 9.68 -11.20 11.42
C ARG A 185 8.99 -10.17 12.31
N ASP A 186 7.96 -10.55 13.05
CA ASP A 186 7.10 -9.64 13.83
C ASP A 186 6.46 -8.53 12.98
N GLU A 187 6.34 -8.75 11.67
CA GLU A 187 5.79 -7.81 10.69
C GLU A 187 4.29 -8.05 10.44
N TRP A 188 3.70 -9.11 11.03
CA TRP A 188 2.29 -9.44 10.87
C TRP A 188 1.37 -8.40 11.50
N GLU A 189 1.75 -7.80 12.63
CA GLU A 189 0.96 -6.72 13.22
C GLU A 189 0.94 -5.48 12.33
N GLU A 190 2.07 -5.13 11.71
CA GLU A 190 2.16 -3.96 10.83
C GLU A 190 1.31 -4.16 9.55
N TYR A 191 1.51 -5.26 8.83
CA TYR A 191 0.85 -5.44 7.52
C TYR A 191 -0.50 -6.16 7.64
N GLY A 192 -0.57 -7.19 8.48
CA GLY A 192 -1.79 -7.97 8.69
C GLY A 192 -2.92 -7.16 9.32
N ALA A 193 -2.60 -6.24 10.26
CA ALA A 193 -3.60 -5.35 10.83
C ALA A 193 -4.14 -4.35 9.80
N VAL A 194 -3.29 -3.80 8.93
CA VAL A 194 -3.75 -2.91 7.84
C VAL A 194 -4.76 -3.63 6.95
N PHE A 195 -4.49 -4.87 6.54
CA PHE A 195 -5.44 -5.64 5.73
C PHE A 195 -6.70 -6.04 6.51
N ARG A 196 -6.63 -6.19 7.83
CA ARG A 196 -7.79 -6.48 8.67
C ARG A 196 -8.84 -5.38 8.59
N TRP A 197 -8.40 -4.12 8.55
CA TRP A 197 -9.28 -2.96 8.51
C TRP A 197 -9.64 -2.53 7.08
N ARG A 198 -8.91 -3.00 6.07
CA ARG A 198 -9.27 -2.85 4.65
C ARG A 198 -10.19 -4.00 4.24
N ALA A 199 -11.50 -3.78 4.30
CA ALA A 199 -12.51 -4.78 3.96
C ALA A 199 -12.28 -5.38 2.56
N ASP A 200 -11.89 -4.52 1.63
CA ASP A 200 -11.81 -4.77 0.21
C ASP A 200 -10.40 -5.17 -0.29
N ALA A 201 -9.42 -5.34 0.61
CA ALA A 201 -8.00 -5.56 0.27
C ALA A 201 -7.71 -6.71 -0.71
N PHE A 202 -8.65 -7.65 -0.86
CA PHE A 202 -8.50 -8.85 -1.67
C PHE A 202 -9.55 -8.97 -2.77
N GLU A 203 -10.34 -7.92 -2.99
CA GLU A 203 -11.36 -7.87 -4.04
C GLU A 203 -10.74 -7.35 -5.34
N SER A 204 -11.16 -7.89 -6.49
CA SER A 204 -10.72 -7.42 -7.81
C SER A 204 -11.33 -6.04 -8.10
N ARG A 205 -10.71 -4.98 -7.58
CA ARG A 205 -11.12 -3.61 -7.83
C ARG A 205 -10.63 -3.16 -9.20
N ILE A 206 -11.51 -3.24 -10.19
CA ILE A 206 -11.36 -2.50 -11.43
C ILE A 206 -12.34 -1.33 -11.35
N THR A 207 -11.84 -0.16 -10.96
CA THR A 207 -12.53 1.12 -11.12
C THR A 207 -11.73 2.00 -12.07
#